data_AF-A0A914YSM3-F1
#
_entry.id   AF-A0A914YSM3-F1
#
_cell.length_a   1.000
_cell.length_b   1.000
_cell.length_c   1.000
_cell.angle_alpha   90.00
_cell.angle_beta   90.00
_cell.angle_gamma   90.00
#
_symmetry.space_group_name_H-M   'P 1'
#
loop_
_entity.id
_entity.type
_entity.pdbx_description
1 polymer ?
#
loop_
_entity_poly.entity_id
_entity_poly.type
_entity_poly.pdbx_seq_one_letter_code
_entity_poly.pdbx_strand_id
1 'polypeptide(L)'
;MAGRAGRRGIDERGMVIILSKGGEAYDLSDLLPMLKGEAISLQSKFRITYNMLLNIIRDEQLNIEDMLQRSYVERVSLRALSSKNEKIIYLKEKLDILPILSCSDCTDVEQEASILHYYTTLMAYIQKRGILFDKLITRSNVDEQIFPEYSMYACMCSIIYQ
;
A
#
# COMPACT_ATOMS: atom_id res chain seq x y z
N MET A 1 8.81 -19.34 -15.42
CA MET A 1 9.55 -20.13 -16.45
C MET A 1 10.04 -21.48 -15.91
N ALA A 2 10.61 -21.53 -14.69
CA ALA A 2 11.12 -22.75 -14.05
C ALA A 2 10.13 -23.95 -13.98
N GLY A 3 8.82 -23.70 -13.87
CA GLY A 3 7.81 -24.75 -13.74
C GLY A 3 7.63 -25.70 -14.94
N ARG A 4 8.38 -25.53 -16.04
CA ARG A 4 8.35 -26.44 -17.21
C ARG A 4 9.45 -27.49 -17.20
N ALA A 5 10.34 -27.50 -16.21
CA ALA A 5 11.57 -28.31 -16.22
C ALA A 5 11.39 -29.82 -15.95
N GLY A 6 10.18 -30.31 -15.69
CA GLY A 6 9.92 -31.73 -15.43
C GLY A 6 8.77 -32.29 -16.26
N ARG A 7 8.95 -33.51 -16.78
CA ARG A 7 7.94 -34.24 -17.56
C ARG A 7 7.11 -35.12 -16.63
N ARG A 8 5.79 -34.91 -16.65
CA ARG A 8 4.83 -35.65 -15.82
C ARG A 8 4.92 -37.16 -16.09
N GLY A 9 5.19 -37.93 -15.04
CA GLY A 9 5.20 -39.40 -15.09
C GLY A 9 6.46 -40.04 -15.69
N ILE A 10 7.49 -39.24 -16.02
CA ILE A 10 8.76 -39.75 -16.59
C ILE A 10 9.93 -39.31 -15.73
N ASP A 11 9.98 -38.04 -15.33
CA ASP A 11 11.07 -37.50 -14.54
C ASP A 11 10.69 -37.50 -13.05
N GLU A 12 11.59 -37.96 -12.18
CA GLU A 12 11.38 -37.88 -10.71
C GLU A 12 11.44 -36.44 -10.19
N ARG A 13 12.28 -35.59 -10.79
CA ARG A 13 12.48 -34.17 -10.42
C ARG A 13 12.80 -33.33 -11.66
N GLY A 14 12.36 -32.06 -11.66
CA GLY A 14 12.73 -31.08 -12.68
C GLY A 14 13.95 -30.27 -12.26
N MET A 15 14.99 -30.21 -13.09
CA MET A 15 16.22 -29.46 -12.81
C MET A 15 16.20 -28.09 -13.49
N VAL A 16 16.46 -27.03 -12.72
CA VAL A 16 16.56 -25.66 -13.23
C VAL A 16 17.92 -25.10 -12.83
N ILE A 17 18.68 -24.61 -13.81
CA ILE A 17 20.02 -24.04 -13.61
C ILE A 17 19.95 -22.54 -13.90
N ILE A 18 20.41 -21.73 -12.95
CA ILE A 18 20.52 -20.28 -13.08
C ILE A 18 22.00 -19.98 -13.38
N LEU A 19 22.27 -19.33 -14.51
CA LEU A 19 23.61 -19.00 -14.96
C LEU A 19 23.91 -17.54 -14.64
N SER A 20 24.97 -17.28 -13.87
CA SER A 20 25.48 -15.94 -13.62
C SER A 20 26.39 -15.49 -14.77
N LYS A 21 26.00 -14.40 -15.44
CA LYS A 21 26.78 -13.82 -16.53
C LYS A 21 27.80 -12.84 -15.93
N GLY A 22 29.10 -13.09 -16.13
CA GLY A 22 30.17 -12.16 -15.71
C GLY A 22 31.03 -12.59 -14.53
N GLY A 23 30.92 -13.83 -14.05
CA GLY A 23 31.78 -14.36 -12.98
C GLY A 23 31.44 -13.89 -11.56
N GLU A 24 30.62 -12.85 -11.43
CA GLU A 24 30.06 -12.39 -10.16
C GLU A 24 28.75 -13.11 -9.85
N ALA A 25 28.58 -13.50 -8.58
CA ALA A 25 27.34 -14.08 -8.10
C ALA A 25 26.26 -13.00 -7.93
N TYR A 26 25.00 -13.35 -8.18
CA TYR A 26 23.87 -12.47 -7.85
C TYR A 26 23.78 -12.25 -6.34
N ASP A 27 23.38 -11.05 -5.92
CA ASP A 27 23.13 -10.78 -4.51
C ASP A 27 21.93 -11.62 -4.01
N LEU A 28 22.00 -12.06 -2.75
CA LEU A 28 20.95 -12.85 -2.12
C LEU A 28 19.65 -12.07 -2.00
N SER A 29 19.74 -10.74 -1.87
CA SER A 29 18.60 -9.83 -1.80
C SER A 29 17.70 -9.89 -3.05
N ASP A 30 18.29 -10.11 -4.23
CA ASP A 30 17.56 -10.24 -5.50
C ASP A 30 17.16 -11.68 -5.82
N LEU A 31 18.03 -12.64 -5.46
CA LEU A 31 17.82 -14.05 -5.79
C LEU A 31 16.70 -14.68 -4.94
N LEU A 32 16.61 -14.33 -3.66
CA LEU A 32 15.61 -14.89 -2.74
C LEU A 32 14.17 -14.57 -3.18
N PRO A 33 13.81 -13.31 -3.50
CA PRO A 33 12.50 -12.98 -4.07
C PRO A 33 12.24 -13.67 -5.40
N MET A 34 13.25 -13.87 -6.25
CA MET A 34 13.04 -14.58 -7.52
C MET A 34 12.71 -16.07 -7.32
N LEU A 35 13.35 -16.72 -6.35
CA LEU A 35 13.18 -18.16 -6.09
C LEU A 35 11.95 -18.47 -5.23
N LYS A 36 11.71 -17.66 -4.19
CA LYS A 36 10.64 -17.87 -3.20
C LYS A 36 9.47 -16.90 -3.34
N GLY A 37 9.54 -15.97 -4.30
CA GLY A 37 8.53 -14.94 -4.48
C GLY A 37 7.16 -15.52 -4.78
N GLU A 38 6.15 -14.75 -4.43
CA GLU A 38 4.77 -15.10 -4.73
C GLU A 38 4.51 -15.07 -6.23
N ALA A 39 3.55 -15.89 -6.67
CA ALA A 39 3.10 -15.84 -8.04
C ALA A 39 2.52 -14.45 -8.36
N ILE A 40 2.87 -13.92 -9.53
CA ILE A 40 2.38 -12.63 -9.99
C ILE A 40 0.85 -12.66 -10.04
N SER A 41 0.21 -11.72 -9.34
CA SER A 41 -1.23 -11.58 -9.36
C SER A 41 -1.71 -11.19 -10.75
N LEU A 42 -2.85 -11.74 -11.17
CA LEU A 42 -3.42 -11.42 -12.47
C LEU A 42 -3.95 -9.98 -12.43
N GLN A 43 -3.30 -9.10 -13.20
CA GLN A 43 -3.75 -7.73 -13.37
C GLN A 43 -4.50 -7.58 -14.69
N SER A 44 -5.58 -6.80 -14.68
CA SER A 44 -6.30 -6.46 -15.89
C SER A 44 -5.39 -5.67 -16.84
N LYS A 45 -5.33 -6.07 -18.11
CA LYS A 45 -4.75 -5.25 -19.20
C LYS A 45 -5.82 -4.57 -20.05
N PHE A 46 -7.06 -4.57 -19.59
CA PHE A 46 -8.17 -3.98 -20.31
C PHE A 46 -7.95 -2.48 -20.51
N ARG A 47 -8.03 -2.04 -21.77
CA ARG A 47 -7.92 -0.63 -22.18
C ARG A 47 -8.98 -0.35 -23.24
N ILE A 48 -9.63 0.80 -23.13
CA ILE A 48 -10.58 1.26 -24.14
C ILE A 48 -9.79 1.69 -25.37
N THR A 49 -10.12 1.11 -26.52
CA THR A 49 -9.52 1.49 -27.81
C THR A 49 -10.60 2.05 -28.72
N TYR A 50 -10.23 2.94 -29.65
CA TYR A 50 -11.20 3.53 -30.57
C TYR A 50 -11.95 2.49 -31.40
N ASN A 51 -11.25 1.45 -31.87
CA ASN A 51 -11.88 0.36 -32.62
C ASN A 51 -12.94 -0.37 -31.77
N MET A 52 -12.63 -0.65 -30.50
CA MET A 52 -13.60 -1.24 -29.58
C MET A 52 -14.83 -0.34 -29.42
N LEU A 53 -14.63 0.95 -29.20
CA LEU A 53 -15.72 1.92 -29.00
C LEU A 53 -16.61 2.06 -30.24
N LEU A 54 -16.00 2.15 -31.43
CA LEU A 54 -16.71 2.20 -32.70
C LEU A 54 -17.53 0.93 -32.96
N ASN A 55 -17.00 -0.24 -32.60
CA ASN A 55 -17.72 -1.50 -32.75
C ASN A 55 -18.92 -1.60 -31.79
N ILE A 56 -18.81 -1.04 -30.58
CA ILE A 56 -19.91 -1.02 -29.62
C ILE A 56 -20.99 -0.03 -30.06
N ILE A 57 -20.62 1.18 -30.48
CA ILE A 57 -21.60 2.18 -30.98
C ILE A 57 -22.34 1.67 -32.22
N ARG A 58 -21.67 0.87 -33.06
CA ARG A 58 -22.28 0.30 -34.26
C ARG A 58 -23.33 -0.76 -33.94
N ASP A 59 -23.21 -1.45 -32.81
CA ASP A 59 -24.12 -2.50 -32.39
C ASP A 59 -25.13 -1.95 -31.37
N GLU A 60 -26.37 -1.73 -31.80
CA GLU A 60 -27.42 -1.14 -30.93
C GLU A 60 -27.76 -1.97 -29.68
N GLN A 61 -27.31 -3.23 -29.62
CA GLN A 61 -27.58 -4.13 -28.49
C GLN A 61 -26.51 -4.11 -27.39
N LEU A 62 -25.38 -3.43 -27.61
CA LEU A 62 -24.25 -3.43 -26.67
C LEU A 62 -24.00 -2.02 -26.14
N ASN A 63 -24.10 -1.86 -24.82
CA ASN A 63 -23.72 -0.63 -24.13
C ASN A 63 -22.27 -0.73 -23.62
N ILE A 64 -21.53 0.37 -23.73
CA ILE A 64 -20.14 0.45 -23.25
C ILE A 64 -20.10 0.29 -21.73
N GLU A 65 -21.10 0.84 -21.05
CA GLU A 65 -21.26 0.80 -19.59
C GLU A 65 -21.37 -0.65 -19.09
N ASP A 66 -22.22 -1.47 -19.71
CA ASP A 66 -22.39 -2.88 -19.34
C ASP A 66 -21.11 -3.69 -19.57
N MET A 67 -20.39 -3.38 -20.64
CA MET A 67 -19.12 -4.02 -20.94
C MET A 67 -18.05 -3.64 -19.92
N LEU A 68 -18.00 -2.38 -19.50
CA LEU A 68 -17.08 -1.89 -18.47
C LEU A 68 -17.40 -2.51 -17.11
N GLN A 69 -18.67 -2.62 -16.74
CA GLN A 69 -19.12 -3.26 -15.50
C GLN A 69 -18.70 -4.74 -15.42
N ARG A 70 -18.73 -5.45 -16.55
CA ARG A 70 -18.31 -6.86 -16.62
C ARG A 70 -16.80 -7.03 -16.76
N SER A 71 -16.05 -5.94 -16.96
CA SER A 71 -14.60 -5.98 -17.15
C SER A 71 -13.88 -6.49 -15.90
N TYR A 72 -12.72 -7.11 -16.09
CA TYR A 72 -11.93 -7.64 -14.98
C TYR A 72 -11.44 -6.53 -14.03
N VAL A 73 -11.23 -5.31 -14.53
CA VAL A 73 -10.87 -4.14 -13.69
C VAL A 73 -11.95 -3.91 -12.64
N GLU A 74 -13.21 -3.83 -13.09
CA GLU A 74 -14.32 -3.52 -12.21
C GLU A 74 -14.58 -4.65 -11.22
N ARG A 75 -14.46 -5.91 -11.65
CA ARG A 75 -14.62 -7.07 -10.76
C ARG A 75 -13.60 -7.11 -9.62
N VAL A 76 -12.36 -6.65 -9.85
CA VAL A 76 -11.35 -6.55 -8.78
C VAL A 76 -11.74 -5.43 -7.80
N SER A 77 -12.14 -4.26 -8.31
CA SER A 77 -12.62 -3.14 -7.50
C SER A 77 -13.83 -3.54 -6.64
N LEU A 78 -14.83 -4.22 -7.23
CA LEU A 78 -16.02 -4.68 -6.53
C LEU A 78 -15.71 -5.70 -5.41
N ARG A 79 -14.76 -6.63 -5.63
CA ARG A 79 -14.29 -7.53 -4.56
C ARG A 79 -13.56 -6.77 -3.45
N ALA A 80 -12.82 -5.73 -3.79
CA ALA A 80 -12.17 -4.90 -2.78
C ALA A 80 -13.22 -4.10 -1.97
N LEU A 81 -14.34 -3.69 -2.56
CA LEU A 81 -15.40 -2.96 -1.86
C LEU A 81 -16.01 -3.77 -0.71
N SER A 82 -16.27 -5.07 -0.89
CA SER A 82 -16.80 -5.90 0.21
C SER A 82 -15.84 -5.93 1.40
N SER A 83 -14.56 -6.16 1.15
CA SER A 83 -13.52 -6.16 2.21
C SER A 83 -13.38 -4.79 2.89
N LYS A 84 -13.59 -3.69 2.16
CA LYS A 84 -13.57 -2.33 2.72
C LYS A 84 -14.80 -2.09 3.60
N ASN A 85 -15.97 -2.52 3.16
CA ASN A 85 -17.20 -2.39 3.93
C ASN A 85 -17.13 -3.18 5.24
N GLU A 86 -16.60 -4.41 5.20
CA GLU A 86 -16.34 -5.21 6.41
C GLU A 86 -15.41 -4.47 7.39
N LYS A 87 -14.32 -3.87 6.88
CA LYS A 87 -13.42 -3.05 7.71
C LYS A 87 -14.11 -1.83 8.30
N ILE A 88 -14.97 -1.16 7.54
CA ILE A 88 -15.74 0.00 8.04
C ILE A 88 -16.68 -0.43 9.16
N ILE A 89 -17.39 -1.54 9.00
CA ILE A 89 -18.29 -2.09 10.02
C ILE A 89 -17.48 -2.42 11.28
N TYR A 90 -16.38 -3.17 11.14
CA TYR A 90 -15.48 -3.52 12.24
C TYR A 90 -14.95 -2.28 12.99
N LEU A 91 -14.52 -1.24 12.26
CA LEU A 91 -14.00 -0.01 12.87
C LEU A 91 -15.10 0.79 13.58
N LYS A 92 -16.33 0.78 13.06
CA LYS A 92 -17.48 1.42 13.71
C LYS A 92 -17.87 0.69 15.00
N GLU A 93 -17.98 -0.63 14.96
CA GLU A 93 -18.23 -1.43 16.17
C GLU A 93 -17.15 -1.18 17.23
N LYS A 94 -15.88 -1.13 16.82
CA LYS A 94 -14.78 -0.82 17.73
C LYS A 94 -14.86 0.60 18.29
N LEU A 95 -15.33 1.57 17.50
CA LEU A 95 -15.56 2.94 17.95
C LEU A 95 -16.68 3.00 18.99
N ASP A 96 -17.78 2.26 18.77
CA ASP A 96 -18.95 2.25 19.66
C ASP A 96 -18.68 1.59 21.01
N ILE A 97 -17.72 0.66 21.08
CA ILE A 97 -17.28 0.01 22.33
C ILE A 97 -16.43 0.96 23.20
N LEU A 98 -15.83 2.01 22.61
CA LEU A 98 -14.94 2.88 23.36
C LEU A 98 -15.73 3.75 24.36
N PRO A 99 -15.25 3.86 25.62
CA PRO A 99 -15.92 4.67 26.61
C PRO A 99 -15.86 6.15 26.23
N ILE A 100 -16.99 6.84 26.43
CA ILE A 100 -17.05 8.29 26.29
C ILE A 100 -16.14 8.89 27.37
N LEU A 101 -15.17 9.69 26.96
CA LEU A 101 -14.23 10.36 27.86
C LEU A 101 -14.98 11.38 28.72
N SER A 102 -15.00 11.16 30.04
CA SER A 102 -15.47 12.10 31.04
C SER A 102 -14.26 12.75 31.71
N CYS A 103 -13.68 13.76 31.07
CA CYS A 103 -12.58 14.54 31.63
C CYS A 103 -13.07 15.98 31.84
N SER A 104 -13.05 16.46 33.09
CA SER A 104 -13.49 17.81 33.45
C SER A 104 -12.73 18.91 32.70
N ASP A 105 -11.43 18.71 32.50
CA ASP A 105 -10.52 19.73 31.95
C ASP A 105 -10.35 19.61 30.42
N CYS A 106 -10.96 18.58 29.83
CA CYS A 106 -10.78 18.25 28.41
C CYS A 106 -12.06 18.49 27.59
N THR A 107 -13.22 18.69 28.23
CA THR A 107 -14.53 18.83 27.58
C THR A 107 -15.24 20.12 28.00
N ASP A 108 -14.52 21.23 28.08
CA ASP A 108 -15.18 22.53 28.26
C ASP A 108 -16.00 22.87 27.02
N VAL A 109 -17.32 22.89 27.17
CA VAL A 109 -18.31 23.08 26.10
C VAL A 109 -18.38 24.55 25.66
N GLU A 110 -17.81 25.48 26.42
CA GLU A 110 -17.98 26.93 26.23
C GLU A 110 -16.76 27.65 25.63
N GLN A 111 -15.62 26.99 25.49
CA GLN A 111 -14.44 27.54 24.81
C GLN A 111 -13.99 26.59 23.70
N GLU A 112 -13.50 27.14 22.60
CA GLU A 112 -13.11 26.45 21.34
C GLU A 112 -12.05 25.33 21.49
N ALA A 113 -11.69 24.93 22.70
CA ALA A 113 -10.67 23.93 23.04
C ALA A 113 -11.28 22.54 23.29
N SER A 114 -11.99 21.99 22.30
CA SER A 114 -12.33 20.56 22.32
C SER A 114 -11.05 19.70 22.19
N ILE A 115 -10.96 18.56 22.87
CA ILE A 115 -9.94 17.52 22.63
C ILE A 115 -9.75 17.25 21.13
N LEU A 116 -10.84 17.29 20.36
CA LEU A 116 -10.78 17.07 18.92
C LEU A 116 -9.95 18.16 18.21
N HIS A 117 -10.08 19.42 18.64
CA HIS A 117 -9.30 20.54 18.09
C HIS A 117 -7.82 20.43 18.47
N TYR A 118 -7.51 20.02 19.71
CA TYR A 118 -6.14 19.73 20.12
C TYR A 118 -5.54 18.60 19.29
N TYR A 119 -6.28 17.50 19.12
CA TYR A 119 -5.85 16.35 18.33
C TYR A 119 -5.59 16.73 16.88
N THR A 120 -6.49 17.46 16.22
CA THR A 120 -6.29 17.88 14.83
C THR A 120 -5.09 18.81 14.67
N THR A 121 -4.91 19.76 15.60
CA THR A 121 -3.75 20.67 15.61
C THR A 121 -2.45 19.91 15.83
N LEU A 122 -2.42 18.96 16.76
CA LEU A 122 -1.24 18.12 17.03
C LEU A 122 -0.90 17.24 15.82
N MET A 123 -1.90 16.62 15.18
CA MET A 123 -1.68 15.84 13.96
C MET A 123 -1.14 16.70 12.81
N ALA A 124 -1.66 17.93 12.66
CA ALA A 124 -1.13 18.90 11.69
C ALA A 124 0.32 19.29 12.01
N TYR A 125 0.66 19.52 13.28
CA TYR A 125 2.03 19.79 13.72
C TYR A 125 2.97 18.62 13.39
N ILE A 126 2.59 17.38 13.73
CA ILE A 126 3.39 16.18 13.44
C ILE A 126 3.63 16.04 11.93
N GLN A 127 2.59 16.23 11.12
CA GLN A 127 2.70 16.15 9.66
C GLN A 127 3.67 17.22 9.10
N LYS A 128 3.54 18.47 9.56
CA LYS A 128 4.43 19.56 9.15
C LYS A 128 5.87 19.31 9.60
N ARG A 129 6.06 18.79 10.82
CA ARG A 129 7.36 18.41 11.35
C ARG A 129 8.02 17.32 10.50
N GLY A 130 7.28 16.29 10.07
CA GLY A 130 7.81 15.24 9.18
C GLY A 130 8.35 15.81 7.87
N ILE A 131 7.54 16.63 7.18
CA ILE A 131 7.94 17.28 5.92
C ILE A 131 9.13 18.22 6.12
N LEU A 132 9.15 18.96 7.24
CA LEU A 132 10.25 19.88 7.55
C LEU A 132 11.53 19.11 7.84
N PHE A 133 11.45 18.01 8.60
CA PHE A 133 12.61 17.22 9.00
C PHE A 133 13.27 16.53 7.80
N ASP A 134 12.49 16.00 6.85
CA ASP A 134 13.02 15.45 5.58
C ASP A 134 13.81 16.51 4.78
N LYS A 135 13.34 17.76 4.81
CA LYS A 135 14.02 18.90 4.15
C LYS A 135 15.20 19.44 4.95
N LEU A 136 15.24 19.22 6.27
CA LEU A 136 16.33 19.66 7.12
C LEU A 136 17.49 18.67 7.03
N ILE A 137 17.26 17.36 7.18
CA ILE A 137 18.32 16.33 7.10
C ILE A 137 19.07 16.38 5.76
N THR A 138 18.41 16.75 4.67
CA THR A 138 19.03 16.88 3.35
C THR A 138 19.96 18.09 3.21
N ARG A 139 20.00 19.00 4.20
CA ARG A 139 20.94 20.14 4.22
C ARG A 139 22.26 19.71 4.86
N SER A 140 23.36 20.03 4.17
CA SER A 140 24.73 19.71 4.57
C SER A 140 25.15 20.19 5.97
N ASN A 141 24.55 21.27 6.46
CA ASN A 141 24.97 21.89 7.73
C ASN A 141 24.23 21.33 8.95
N VAL A 142 23.31 20.37 8.77
CA VAL A 142 22.58 19.79 9.90
C VAL A 142 23.49 18.88 10.73
N ASP A 143 24.43 18.17 10.10
CA ASP A 143 25.43 17.36 10.81
C ASP A 143 26.36 18.22 11.68
N GLU A 144 26.62 19.48 11.30
CA GLU A 144 27.41 20.43 12.10
C GLU A 144 26.62 20.99 13.29
N GLN A 145 25.28 20.97 13.24
CA GLN A 145 24.42 21.50 14.29
C GLN A 145 23.96 20.44 15.30
N ILE A 146 24.06 19.16 14.95
CA ILE A 146 23.77 18.04 15.85
C ILE A 146 25.04 17.72 16.65
N PHE A 147 25.29 18.51 17.71
CA PHE A 147 26.39 18.24 18.64
C PHE A 147 26.08 17.05 19.57
N PRO A 148 27.11 16.31 20.03
CA PRO A 148 26.94 15.11 20.85
C PRO A 148 26.27 15.34 22.22
N GLU A 149 26.12 16.60 22.66
CA GLU A 149 25.47 16.95 23.92
C GLU A 149 23.94 17.07 23.81
N TYR A 150 23.37 17.04 22.61
CA TYR A 150 21.92 17.11 22.41
C TYR A 150 21.29 15.73 22.30
N SER A 151 20.40 15.40 23.25
CA SER A 151 19.55 14.21 23.14
C SER A 151 18.45 14.44 22.10
N MET A 152 18.46 13.67 21.01
CA MET A 152 17.38 13.66 20.03
C MET A 152 16.40 12.52 20.26
N TYR A 153 15.11 12.82 20.19
CA TYR A 153 14.04 11.83 20.19
C TYR A 153 13.79 11.37 18.75
N ALA A 154 14.35 10.20 18.40
CA ALA A 154 14.07 9.52 17.14
C ALA A 154 12.96 8.50 17.35
N CYS A 155 11.81 8.72 16.69
CA CYS A 155 10.79 7.69 16.58
C CYS A 155 10.97 7.00 15.24
N MET A 156 11.63 5.84 15.23
CA MET A 156 11.65 5.00 14.04
C MET A 156 10.25 4.44 13.87
N CYS A 157 9.53 4.95 12.86
CA CYS A 157 8.30 4.33 12.42
C CYS A 157 8.71 2.97 11.85
N SER A 158 8.53 1.90 12.63
CA SER A 158 8.73 0.54 12.17
C SER A 158 7.80 0.33 10.97
N ILE A 159 8.36 0.47 9.76
CA ILE A 159 7.76 -0.09 8.57
C ILE A 159 7.80 -1.59 8.82
N ILE A 160 6.68 -2.11 9.32
CA ILE A 160 6.42 -3.54 9.42
C ILE A 160 6.35 -4.03 7.97
N TYR A 161 7.52 -4.35 7.40
CA TYR A 161 7.62 -5.27 6.29
C TYR A 161 7.36 -6.66 6.86
N GLN A 162 6.14 -7.14 6.64
CA GLN A 162 5.82 -8.56 6.68
C GLN A 162 5.16 -8.92 5.35
#